data_AF-A0A964V4M5-F1
#
_entry.id   AF-A0A964V4M5-F1
#
_cell.length_a   1.000
_cell.length_b   1.000
_cell.length_c   1.000
_cell.angle_alpha   90.00
_cell.angle_beta   90.00
_cell.angle_gamma   90.00
#
_symmetry.space_group_name_H-M   'P 1'
#
loop_
_entity.id
_entity.type
_entity.pdbx_description
1 polymer ?
#
loop_
_entity_poly.entity_id
_entity_poly.type
_entity_poly.pdbx_seq_one_letter_code
_entity_poly.pdbx_strand_id
1 'polypeptide(L)'
;MDNAKFPWLILIPKRKNIRQILDLNKKDQIKLMEEIDYCSRVMKKAFKAFNLNVEKIGNIIPQLHIHIIARNKKDSSWPLSVWVVKGKPYKKSHLNETIKKIQKLI
;
A
#
# COMPACT_ATOMS: atom_id res chain seq x y z
N MET A 1 -1.76 -5.23 -6.86
CA MET A 1 -0.63 -6.13 -7.21
C MET A 1 -0.79 -7.40 -6.43
N ASP A 2 -0.64 -8.56 -7.06
CA ASP A 2 -0.79 -9.86 -6.40
C ASP A 2 0.58 -10.35 -5.89
N ASN A 3 0.97 -9.87 -4.70
CA ASN A 3 2.29 -10.18 -4.13
C ASN A 3 2.23 -10.43 -2.61
N ALA A 4 2.08 -11.70 -2.23
CA ALA A 4 2.05 -12.20 -0.87
C ALA A 4 3.38 -12.14 -0.11
N LYS A 5 4.49 -11.73 -0.76
CA LYS A 5 5.77 -11.53 -0.06
C LYS A 5 5.72 -10.37 0.93
N PHE A 6 4.86 -9.40 0.70
CA PHE A 6 4.76 -8.18 1.51
C PHE A 6 3.28 -7.87 1.78
N PRO A 7 2.89 -7.54 3.02
CA PRO A 7 1.57 -6.97 3.25
C PRO A 7 1.48 -5.59 2.60
N TRP A 8 0.59 -5.46 1.61
CA TRP A 8 0.57 -4.33 0.69
C TRP A 8 -0.86 -3.84 0.45
N LEU A 9 -1.12 -2.59 0.85
CA LEU A 9 -2.33 -1.86 0.53
C LEU A 9 -2.09 -0.89 -0.63
N ILE A 10 -3.06 -0.74 -1.52
CA ILE A 10 -3.04 0.28 -2.57
C ILE A 10 -4.26 1.20 -2.37
N LEU A 11 -4.01 2.48 -2.10
CA LEU A 11 -5.05 3.49 -2.06
C LEU A 11 -5.24 4.09 -3.45
N ILE A 12 -6.49 4.15 -3.91
CA ILE A 12 -6.86 4.70 -5.22
C ILE A 12 -7.93 5.77 -5.00
N PRO A 13 -7.60 7.06 -5.14
CA PRO A 13 -8.58 8.13 -5.06
C PRO A 13 -9.71 7.92 -6.08
N LYS A 14 -10.96 7.98 -5.62
CA LYS A 14 -12.15 7.84 -6.48
C LYS A 14 -12.43 9.15 -7.24
N ARG A 15 -11.51 9.51 -8.14
CA ARG A 15 -11.57 10.68 -9.02
C ARG A 15 -11.21 10.25 -10.44
N LYS A 16 -11.95 10.74 -11.42
CA LYS A 16 -11.72 10.41 -12.83
C LYS A 16 -10.49 11.16 -13.34
N ASN A 17 -9.72 10.50 -14.20
CA ASN A 17 -8.62 11.10 -14.97
C ASN A 17 -7.49 11.75 -14.14
N ILE A 18 -7.27 11.27 -12.91
CA ILE A 18 -6.17 11.72 -12.03
C ILE A 18 -4.97 10.80 -12.21
N ARG A 19 -3.80 11.37 -12.48
CA ARG A 19 -2.53 10.64 -12.65
C ARG A 19 -1.50 10.98 -11.58
N GLN A 20 -1.52 12.21 -11.10
CA GLN A 20 -0.60 12.76 -10.13
C GLN A 20 -1.38 13.33 -8.93
N ILE A 21 -0.71 13.44 -7.78
CA ILE A 21 -1.31 14.10 -6.59
C ILE A 21 -1.66 15.56 -6.91
N LEU A 22 -0.85 16.23 -7.74
CA LEU A 22 -1.09 17.61 -8.18
C LEU A 22 -2.34 17.78 -9.05
N ASP A 23 -2.87 16.70 -9.65
CA ASP A 23 -4.11 16.76 -10.44
C ASP A 23 -5.35 16.83 -9.54
N LEU A 24 -5.21 16.52 -8.25
CA LEU A 24 -6.29 16.64 -7.26
C LEU A 24 -6.48 18.09 -6.84
N ASN A 25 -7.72 18.50 -6.56
CA ASN A 25 -7.97 19.75 -5.86
C ASN A 25 -7.41 19.70 -4.41
N LYS A 26 -7.24 20.86 -3.78
CA LYS A 26 -6.62 20.95 -2.43
C LYS A 26 -7.35 20.15 -1.36
N LYS A 27 -8.69 20.11 -1.39
CA LYS A 27 -9.48 19.33 -0.44
C LYS A 27 -9.19 17.83 -0.57
N ASP A 28 -9.10 17.34 -1.80
CA ASP A 28 -8.78 15.93 -2.07
C ASP A 28 -7.31 15.60 -1.77
N GLN A 29 -6.36 16.53 -1.98
CA GLN A 29 -4.96 16.35 -1.57
C GLN A 29 -4.84 16.17 -0.04
N ILE A 30 -5.53 17.01 0.74
CA ILE A 30 -5.57 16.90 2.20
C ILE A 30 -6.22 15.57 2.60
N LYS A 31 -7.36 15.23 2.00
CA LYS A 31 -8.06 13.98 2.30
C LYS A 31 -7.20 12.74 1.99
N LEU A 32 -6.48 12.77 0.87
CA LEU A 32 -5.55 11.70 0.51
C LEU A 32 -4.46 11.54 1.57
N MET A 33 -3.91 12.64 2.09
CA MET A 33 -2.88 12.57 3.13
C MET A 33 -3.41 11.98 4.44
N GLU A 34 -4.63 12.34 4.85
CA GLU A 34 -5.30 11.75 6.02
C GLU A 34 -5.53 10.24 5.84
N GLU A 35 -5.97 9.82 4.65
CA GLU A 35 -6.20 8.41 4.34
C GLU A 35 -4.88 7.62 4.28
N ILE A 36 -3.81 8.22 3.75
CA ILE A 36 -2.46 7.64 3.78
C ILE A 36 -1.99 7.44 5.23
N ASP A 37 -2.12 8.44 6.10
CA ASP A 37 -1.73 8.34 7.51
C ASP A 37 -2.54 7.26 8.24
N TYR A 38 -3.87 7.28 8.09
CA TYR A 38 -4.76 6.30 8.70
C TYR A 38 -4.39 4.87 8.27
N CYS A 39 -4.28 4.62 6.97
CA CYS A 39 -3.92 3.31 6.45
C CYS A 39 -2.51 2.89 6.86
N SER A 40 -1.57 3.83 6.92
CA SER A 40 -0.20 3.57 7.39
C SER A 40 -0.21 3.10 8.85
N ARG A 41 -0.97 3.76 9.73
CA ARG A 41 -1.12 3.33 11.15
C ARG A 41 -1.75 1.95 11.27
N VAL A 42 -2.81 1.69 10.50
CA VAL A 42 -3.46 0.37 10.45
C VAL A 42 -2.47 -0.71 10.00
N MET A 43 -1.75 -0.48 8.90
CA MET A 43 -0.76 -1.43 8.36
C MET A 43 0.39 -1.67 9.33
N LYS A 44 0.93 -0.61 9.96
CA LYS A 44 1.99 -0.69 10.97
C LYS A 44 1.54 -1.58 12.14
N LYS A 45 0.33 -1.35 12.67
CA LYS A 45 -0.25 -2.09 13.79
C LYS A 45 -0.56 -3.54 13.42
N ALA A 46 -1.25 -3.76 12.29
CA ALA A 46 -1.66 -5.10 11.86
C ALA A 46 -0.44 -6.01 11.70
N PHE A 47 0.59 -5.55 10.99
CA PHE A 47 1.72 -6.38 10.61
C PHE A 47 2.92 -6.26 11.55
N LYS A 48 2.79 -5.51 12.65
CA LYS A 48 3.88 -5.17 13.58
C LYS A 48 5.14 -4.75 12.80
N ALA A 49 4.94 -3.95 11.76
CA ALA A 49 5.95 -3.72 10.74
C ALA A 49 7.12 -2.93 11.33
N PHE A 50 8.36 -3.36 11.08
CA PHE A 50 9.55 -2.58 11.46
C PHE A 50 9.58 -1.21 10.77
N ASN A 51 9.21 -1.14 9.49
CA ASN A 51 9.10 0.11 8.73
C ASN A 51 7.90 0.09 7.76
N LEU A 52 7.59 1.21 7.13
CA LEU A 52 6.65 1.30 6.02
C LEU A 52 7.35 1.87 4.78
N ASN A 53 6.97 1.40 3.60
CA ASN A 53 7.20 2.16 2.36
C ASN A 53 5.87 2.74 1.91
N VAL A 54 5.85 4.06 1.65
CA VAL A 54 4.69 4.79 1.15
C VAL A 54 5.11 5.47 -0.14
N GLU A 55 4.59 5.00 -1.27
CA GLU A 55 5.15 5.32 -2.58
C GLU A 55 4.05 5.66 -3.61
N LYS A 56 4.24 6.77 -4.32
CA LYS A 56 3.60 7.04 -5.60
C LYS A 56 4.67 6.83 -6.68
N ILE A 57 4.43 5.90 -7.60
CA ILE A 57 5.33 5.63 -8.74
C ILE A 57 4.59 5.97 -10.02
N GLY A 58 3.73 5.06 -10.49
CA GLY A 58 2.80 5.31 -11.61
C GLY A 58 3.43 5.24 -13.01
N ASN A 59 4.59 4.59 -13.19
CA ASN A 59 5.26 4.49 -14.49
C ASN A 59 4.52 3.57 -15.48
N ILE A 60 3.87 2.50 -14.98
CA ILE A 60 3.16 1.50 -15.81
C ILE A 60 1.65 1.80 -15.85
N ILE A 61 1.04 2.03 -14.69
CA ILE A 61 -0.39 2.33 -14.57
C ILE A 61 -0.54 3.83 -14.29
N PRO A 62 -1.15 4.60 -15.22
CA PRO A 62 -1.19 6.05 -15.12
C PRO A 62 -2.20 6.55 -14.09
N GLN A 63 -3.21 5.77 -13.72
CA GLN A 63 -4.17 6.15 -12.69
C GLN A 63 -3.45 6.38 -11.36
N LEU A 64 -3.72 7.49 -10.66
CA LEU A 64 -3.11 7.77 -9.35
C LEU A 64 -3.43 6.64 -8.36
N HIS A 65 -2.39 6.07 -7.78
CA HIS A 65 -2.47 5.09 -6.71
C HIS A 65 -1.27 5.23 -5.79
N ILE A 66 -1.50 5.00 -4.50
CA ILE A 66 -0.49 5.08 -3.45
C ILE A 66 -0.26 3.69 -2.88
N HIS A 67 0.98 3.24 -2.90
CA HIS A 67 1.40 1.99 -2.28
C HIS A 67 1.70 2.23 -0.81
N ILE A 68 1.13 1.43 0.08
CA ILE A 68 1.46 1.39 1.52
C ILE A 68 1.87 -0.03 1.87
N ILE A 69 3.14 -0.22 2.21
CA ILE A 69 3.77 -1.54 2.29
C ILE A 69 4.40 -1.74 3.67
N ALA A 70 3.97 -2.78 4.37
CA ALA A 70 4.58 -3.18 5.63
C ALA A 70 5.95 -3.86 5.38
N ARG A 71 7.01 -3.31 5.98
CA ARG A 71 8.39 -3.81 5.82
C ARG A 71 8.93 -4.37 7.13
N ASN A 72 9.76 -5.40 7.03
CA ASN A 72 10.45 -6.02 8.17
C ASN A 72 11.91 -6.33 7.80
N LYS A 73 12.83 -6.29 8.77
CA LYS A 73 14.26 -6.58 8.55
C LYS A 73 14.54 -7.96 7.94
N LYS A 74 13.59 -8.90 8.07
CA LYS A 74 13.66 -10.27 7.57
C LYS A 74 12.81 -10.50 6.31
N ASP A 75 12.21 -9.44 5.74
CA ASP A 75 11.42 -9.58 4.53
C ASP A 75 12.32 -9.85 3.31
N SER A 76 11.71 -10.30 2.21
CA SER A 76 12.43 -10.89 1.08
C SER A 76 13.36 -9.94 0.32
N SER A 77 13.31 -8.64 0.58
CA SER A 77 14.19 -7.67 -0.10
C SER A 77 14.84 -6.65 0.83
N TRP A 78 14.63 -6.68 2.14
CA TRP A 78 15.26 -5.72 3.05
C TRP A 78 16.80 -5.72 2.92
N PRO A 79 17.48 -4.54 2.85
CA PRO A 79 16.96 -3.17 2.93
C PRO A 79 16.55 -2.55 1.59
N LEU A 80 16.59 -3.30 0.50
CA LEU A 80 16.21 -2.85 -0.83
C LEU A 80 14.69 -2.65 -0.97
N SER A 81 14.31 -1.98 -2.05
CA SER A 81 12.91 -1.79 -2.42
C SER A 81 12.19 -3.13 -2.68
N VAL A 82 10.88 -3.17 -2.52
CA VAL A 82 10.08 -4.39 -2.81
C VAL A 82 10.03 -4.72 -4.30
N TRP A 83 10.34 -3.75 -5.17
CA TRP A 83 10.30 -3.89 -6.63
C TRP A 83 11.46 -4.71 -7.20
N VAL A 84 12.53 -4.97 -6.42
CA VAL A 84 13.72 -5.70 -6.88
C VAL A 84 13.55 -7.23 -6.87
N VAL A 85 12.43 -7.73 -6.35
CA VAL A 85 12.14 -9.16 -6.28
C VAL A 85 10.88 -9.52 -7.05
N LYS A 86 10.88 -10.69 -7.69
CA LYS A 86 9.68 -11.22 -8.37
C LYS A 86 8.55 -11.41 -7.37
N GLY A 87 7.33 -10.98 -7.74
CA GLY A 87 6.14 -11.15 -6.92
C GLY A 87 5.72 -12.62 -6.75
N LYS A 88 4.97 -12.90 -5.69
CA LYS A 88 4.37 -14.23 -5.42
C LYS A 88 2.85 -14.07 -5.24
N PRO A 89 2.01 -14.70 -6.06
CA PRO A 89 0.56 -14.66 -5.89
C PRO A 89 0.08 -15.10 -4.50
N TYR A 90 -0.98 -14.49 -4.01
CA TYR A 90 -1.67 -14.93 -2.81
C TYR A 90 -2.41 -16.25 -3.04
N LYS A 91 -2.29 -17.18 -2.08
CA LYS A 91 -3.29 -18.24 -1.93
C LYS A 91 -4.58 -17.62 -1.41
N LYS A 92 -5.75 -18.10 -1.89
CA LYS A 92 -7.08 -17.57 -1.51
C LYS A 92 -7.29 -17.51 0.01
N SER A 93 -6.90 -18.56 0.75
CA SER A 93 -6.98 -18.60 2.21
C SER A 93 -6.14 -17.49 2.86
N HIS A 94 -4.88 -17.35 2.43
CA HIS A 94 -3.96 -16.36 2.96
C HIS A 94 -4.41 -14.92 2.66
N LEU A 95 -4.99 -14.67 1.48
CA LEU A 95 -5.57 -13.38 1.15
C LEU A 95 -6.73 -13.04 2.10
N ASN A 96 -7.64 -13.99 2.32
CA ASN A 96 -8.78 -13.79 3.21
C ASN A 96 -8.35 -13.53 4.65
N GLU A 97 -7.33 -14.24 5.16
CA GLU A 97 -6.76 -13.98 6.48
C GLU A 97 -6.16 -12.59 6.58
N THR A 98 -5.43 -12.17 5.54
CA THR A 98 -4.82 -10.84 5.47
C THR A 98 -5.88 -9.73 5.49
N ILE A 99 -6.95 -9.89 4.71
CA ILE A 99 -8.08 -8.95 4.68
C ILE A 99 -8.76 -8.88 6.06
N LYS A 100 -9.13 -10.03 6.64
CA LYS A 100 -9.76 -10.09 7.97
C LYS A 100 -8.90 -9.43 9.04
N LYS A 101 -7.58 -9.60 8.96
CA LYS A 101 -6.64 -9.01 9.90
C LYS A 101 -6.62 -7.49 9.84
N ILE A 102 -6.71 -6.90 8.64
CA ILE A 102 -6.79 -5.45 8.44
C ILE A 102 -8.17 -4.92 8.88
N GLN A 103 -9.25 -5.60 8.52
CA GLN A 103 -10.63 -5.21 8.86
C GLN A 103 -10.89 -5.12 10.37
N LYS A 104 -10.19 -5.90 11.20
CA LYS A 104 -10.31 -5.82 12.67
C LYS A 104 -9.75 -4.52 13.27
N LEU A 105 -9.09 -3.69 12.48
CA LEU A 105 -8.45 -2.43 12.92
C LEU A 105 -9.07 -1.19 12.27
N ILE A 106 -10.08 -1.39 11.43
CA ILE A 106 -10.87 -0.34 10.77
C ILE A 106 -12.21 -0.26 11.48
#